data_AF-A0A845K0L3-F1
#
_entry.id   AF-A0A845K0L3-F1
#
_cell.length_a   1.000
_cell.length_b   1.000
_cell.length_c   1.000
_cell.angle_alpha   90.00
_cell.angle_beta   90.00
_cell.angle_gamma   90.00
#
_symmetry.space_group_name_H-M   'P 1'
#
loop_
_entity.id
_entity.type
_entity.pdbx_description
1 polymer ?
#
loop_
_entity_poly.entity_id
_entity_poly.type
_entity_poly.pdbx_seq_one_letter_code
_entity_poly.pdbx_strand_id
1 'polypeptide(L)'
;MGIFVCVVVAGVYLGTKPSVKVTPVAPATGQLIETRPVLTDAIFTGRVAQAYRIAAEIPKVIDSLFCYCYCKKNHNHKTLLTCYTNKHGSKCDICMNEVFYAYELYNQGKTLDEIVIAVDKKFYRPYRRA
;
A
#
# COMPACT_ATOMS: atom_id res chain seq x y z
N MET A 1 40.87 12.37 -1.34
CA MET A 1 40.11 11.30 -0.64
C MET A 1 38.59 11.39 -0.83
N GLY A 2 37.97 12.58 -0.87
CA GLY A 2 36.50 12.70 -1.02
C GLY A 2 35.92 12.17 -2.34
N ILE A 3 36.64 12.35 -3.46
CA ILE A 3 36.18 11.90 -4.79
C ILE A 3 36.03 10.37 -4.84
N PHE A 4 36.95 9.64 -4.22
CA PHE A 4 36.92 8.18 -4.20
C PHE A 4 35.72 7.66 -3.39
N VAL A 5 35.39 8.32 -2.28
CA VAL A 5 34.21 7.99 -1.47
C VAL A 5 32.92 8.24 -2.25
N CYS A 6 32.81 9.37 -2.96
CA CYS A 6 31.63 9.67 -3.77
C CYS A 6 31.41 8.66 -4.90
N VAL A 7 32.48 8.22 -5.57
CA VAL A 7 32.40 7.22 -6.65
C VAL A 7 31.96 5.86 -6.10
N VAL A 8 32.52 5.44 -4.96
CA VAL A 8 32.13 4.18 -4.30
C VAL A 8 30.67 4.22 -3.87
N VAL A 9 30.22 5.31 -3.23
CA VAL A 9 28.82 5.46 -2.79
C VAL A 9 27.87 5.49 -3.99
N ALA A 10 28.20 6.22 -5.05
CA ALA A 10 27.39 6.27 -6.26
C ALA A 10 27.31 4.91 -6.97
N GLY A 11 28.43 4.17 -7.03
CA GLY A 11 28.48 2.83 -7.61
C GLY A 11 27.64 1.82 -6.82
N VAL A 12 27.75 1.84 -5.49
CA VAL A 12 26.91 0.99 -4.60
C VAL A 12 25.44 1.35 -4.76
N TYR A 13 25.09 2.64 -4.71
CA TYR A 13 23.71 3.11 -4.86
C TYR A 13 23.09 2.70 -6.21
N LEU A 14 23.85 2.82 -7.31
CA LEU A 14 23.40 2.42 -8.64
C LEU A 14 23.28 0.88 -8.78
N GLY A 15 24.10 0.11 -8.08
CA GLY A 15 24.07 -1.36 -8.07
C GLY A 15 22.99 -1.96 -7.17
N THR A 16 22.64 -1.28 -6.07
CA THR A 16 21.62 -1.77 -5.13
C THR A 16 20.23 -1.21 -5.39
N LYS A 17 20.04 -0.30 -6.35
CA LYS A 17 18.70 0.23 -6.67
C LYS A 17 17.80 -0.93 -7.11
N PRO A 18 16.69 -1.22 -6.41
CA PRO A 18 15.74 -2.22 -6.87
C PRO A 18 15.14 -1.74 -8.21
N SER A 19 15.48 -2.42 -9.31
CA SER A 19 14.85 -2.14 -10.61
C SER A 19 13.52 -2.87 -10.69
N VAL A 20 12.52 -2.39 -9.95
CA VAL A 20 11.14 -2.87 -10.09
C VAL A 20 10.47 -2.07 -11.21
N LYS A 21 10.71 -2.48 -12.46
CA LYS A 21 9.87 -2.07 -13.58
C LYS A 21 8.72 -3.07 -13.72
N VAL A 22 7.77 -3.02 -12.78
CA VAL A 22 6.47 -3.65 -12.98
C VAL A 22 5.62 -2.63 -13.70
N THR A 23 5.40 -2.82 -15.00
CA THR A 23 4.33 -2.13 -15.70
C THR A 23 3.02 -2.46 -14.97
N PRO A 24 2.27 -1.48 -14.44
CA PRO A 24 0.97 -1.74 -13.81
C PRO A 24 0.09 -2.48 -14.82
N VAL A 25 -0.12 -3.79 -14.61
CA VAL A 25 -0.92 -4.62 -15.52
C VAL A 25 -2.41 -4.28 -15.39
N ALA A 26 -2.80 -3.69 -14.27
CA ALA A 26 -4.13 -3.15 -14.08
C ALA A 26 -4.14 -1.63 -14.32
N PRO A 27 -4.60 -1.15 -15.48
CA PRO A 27 -5.06 0.22 -15.55
C PRO A 27 -6.33 0.27 -14.70
N ALA A 28 -6.19 0.60 -13.41
CA ALA A 28 -7.31 1.09 -12.63
C ALA A 28 -7.71 2.44 -13.25
N THR A 29 -8.52 2.39 -14.30
CA THR A 29 -9.05 3.58 -14.98
C THR A 29 -10.10 4.20 -14.08
N GLY A 30 -10.01 5.52 -13.87
CA GLY A 30 -10.93 6.24 -12.99
C GLY A 30 -10.24 7.19 -12.01
N GLN A 31 -11.05 8.03 -11.38
CA GLN A 31 -10.66 8.87 -10.26
C GLN A 31 -10.70 8.06 -8.95
N LEU A 32 -9.90 8.48 -7.98
CA LEU A 32 -9.94 7.91 -6.63
C LEU A 32 -11.25 8.30 -5.92
N ILE A 33 -11.81 7.36 -5.17
CA ILE A 33 -12.89 7.55 -4.20
C ILE A 33 -12.36 8.36 -2.99
N GLU A 34 -11.14 8.06 -2.53
CA GLU A 34 -10.45 8.86 -1.54
C GLU A 34 -9.68 10.01 -2.19
N THR A 35 -10.07 11.24 -1.86
CA THR A 35 -9.52 12.45 -2.46
C THR A 35 -8.43 13.10 -1.60
N ARG A 36 -8.27 12.68 -0.33
CA ARG A 36 -7.21 13.18 0.54
C ARG A 36 -5.88 12.53 0.19
N PRO A 37 -4.75 13.24 0.39
CA PRO A 37 -3.44 12.67 0.17
C PRO A 37 -3.14 11.53 1.17
N VAL A 38 -2.39 10.54 0.72
CA VAL A 38 -1.77 9.55 1.60
C VAL A 38 -0.76 10.26 2.51
N LEU A 39 -0.78 9.92 3.80
CA LEU A 39 0.16 10.47 4.78
C LEU A 39 1.57 9.95 4.46
N THR A 40 2.57 10.82 4.52
CA THR A 40 3.96 10.47 4.18
C THR A 40 4.48 9.31 5.04
N ASP A 41 5.24 8.40 4.44
CA ASP A 41 5.91 7.29 5.14
C ASP A 41 7.08 7.76 6.02
N ALA A 42 7.61 8.96 5.77
CA ALA A 42 8.80 9.50 6.45
C ALA A 42 8.64 9.69 7.97
N ILE A 43 7.40 9.72 8.48
CA ILE A 43 7.12 9.84 9.92
C ILE A 43 7.01 8.48 10.64
N PHE A 44 7.20 7.38 9.92
CA PHE A 44 7.08 6.02 10.41
C PHE A 44 8.39 5.24 10.22
N THR A 45 8.47 4.05 10.81
CA THR A 45 9.60 3.13 10.65
C THR A 45 9.11 1.71 10.35
N GLY A 46 10.03 0.88 9.83
CA GLY A 46 9.79 -0.54 9.59
C GLY A 46 8.57 -0.83 8.73
N ARG A 47 7.77 -1.82 9.16
CA ARG A 47 6.56 -2.26 8.46
C ARG A 47 5.56 -1.15 8.22
N VAL A 48 5.42 -0.23 9.18
CA VAL A 48 4.48 0.87 9.05
C VAL A 48 4.88 1.78 7.91
N ALA A 49 6.14 2.24 7.86
CA ALA A 49 6.63 3.06 6.76
C ALA A 49 6.44 2.36 5.41
N GLN A 50 6.72 1.06 5.34
CA GLN A 50 6.52 0.27 4.13
C GLN A 50 5.06 0.26 3.68
N ALA A 51 4.09 0.08 4.60
CA ALA A 51 2.67 0.08 4.25
C ALA A 51 2.21 1.43 3.68
N TYR A 52 2.62 2.56 4.29
CA TYR A 52 2.28 3.89 3.78
C TYR A 52 2.93 4.18 2.42
N ARG A 53 4.18 3.74 2.22
CA ARG A 53 4.87 3.85 0.93
C ARG A 53 4.12 3.10 -0.16
N ILE A 54 3.76 1.84 0.09
CA ILE A 54 3.00 1.01 -0.85
C ILE A 54 1.64 1.64 -1.16
N ALA A 55 0.93 2.13 -0.14
CA ALA A 55 -0.35 2.81 -0.33
C ALA A 55 -0.24 4.05 -1.22
N ALA A 56 0.89 4.77 -1.15
CA ALA A 56 1.19 5.89 -2.04
C ALA A 56 1.68 5.45 -3.44
N GLU A 57 2.29 4.27 -3.57
CA GLU A 57 2.81 3.72 -4.82
C GLU A 57 1.69 3.16 -5.73
N ILE A 58 0.72 2.45 -5.15
CA ILE A 58 -0.40 1.83 -5.87
C ILE A 58 -1.77 2.32 -5.36
N PRO A 59 -2.01 3.65 -5.26
CA PRO A 59 -3.16 4.20 -4.55
C PRO A 59 -4.48 3.73 -5.15
N LYS A 60 -4.56 3.59 -6.47
CA LYS A 60 -5.77 3.12 -7.14
C LYS A 60 -6.15 1.69 -6.80
N VAL A 61 -5.16 0.80 -6.66
CA VAL A 61 -5.41 -0.59 -6.24
C VAL A 61 -5.93 -0.57 -4.80
N ILE A 62 -5.24 0.13 -3.90
CA ILE A 62 -5.60 0.20 -2.48
C ILE A 62 -6.96 0.89 -2.27
N ASP A 63 -7.32 1.88 -3.09
CA ASP A 63 -8.61 2.55 -3.02
C ASP A 63 -9.76 1.70 -3.55
N SER A 64 -9.48 0.67 -4.35
CA SER A 64 -10.49 -0.28 -4.82
C SER A 64 -10.81 -1.37 -3.79
N LEU A 65 -10.02 -1.46 -2.70
CA LEU A 65 -10.17 -2.49 -1.69
C LEU A 65 -11.05 -2.03 -0.52
N PHE A 66 -11.87 -2.96 -0.03
CA PHE A 66 -12.53 -2.81 1.27
C PHE A 66 -11.52 -3.05 2.41
N CYS A 67 -11.68 -2.36 3.54
CA CYS A 67 -10.90 -2.66 4.76
C CYS A 67 -11.67 -3.62 5.67
N TYR A 68 -11.23 -4.87 5.77
CA TYR A 68 -11.79 -5.91 6.65
C TYR A 68 -11.40 -5.75 8.12
N CYS A 69 -10.74 -4.64 8.44
CA CYS A 69 -10.71 -4.06 9.78
C CYS A 69 -12.10 -3.54 10.22
N TYR A 70 -13.02 -3.31 9.28
CA TYR A 70 -14.38 -2.79 9.49
C TYR A 70 -14.47 -1.39 10.11
N CYS A 71 -13.38 -0.61 10.09
CA CYS A 71 -13.33 0.75 10.64
C CYS A 71 -14.29 1.74 9.95
N LYS A 72 -14.74 1.44 8.72
CA LYS A 72 -15.78 2.20 7.99
C LYS A 72 -17.01 2.51 8.85
N LYS A 73 -17.40 1.60 9.76
CA LYS A 73 -18.58 1.76 10.61
C LYS A 73 -18.45 2.86 11.68
N ASN A 74 -17.24 3.07 12.20
CA ASN A 74 -17.02 3.92 13.38
C ASN A 74 -16.08 5.12 13.11
N HIS A 75 -15.34 5.11 12.00
CA HIS A 75 -14.31 6.10 11.68
C HIS A 75 -14.58 6.88 10.38
N ASN A 76 -15.74 6.67 9.74
CA ASN A 76 -16.10 7.30 8.47
C ASN A 76 -15.08 7.05 7.34
N HIS A 77 -14.45 5.87 7.35
CA HIS A 77 -13.52 5.44 6.30
C HIS A 77 -14.28 4.89 5.09
N LYS A 78 -13.81 5.15 3.87
CA LYS A 78 -14.51 4.76 2.64
C LYS A 78 -14.01 3.44 2.07
N THR A 79 -12.69 3.35 1.95
CA THR A 79 -11.90 2.29 1.30
C THR A 79 -10.68 1.98 2.18
N LEU A 80 -9.87 0.98 1.81
CA LEU A 80 -8.60 0.72 2.48
C LEU A 80 -7.65 1.92 2.39
N LEU A 81 -7.63 2.65 1.27
CA LEU A 81 -6.77 3.83 1.10
C LEU A 81 -7.07 4.92 2.12
N THR A 82 -8.34 5.07 2.52
CA THR A 82 -8.71 6.03 3.57
C THR A 82 -7.92 5.83 4.87
N CYS A 83 -7.61 4.58 5.26
CA CYS A 83 -6.82 4.28 6.46
C CYS A 83 -5.40 4.87 6.43
N TYR A 84 -4.88 5.16 5.24
CA TYR A 84 -3.54 5.69 5.00
C TYR A 84 -3.50 7.21 4.80
N THR A 85 -4.66 7.89 4.82
CA THR A 85 -4.74 9.36 4.82
C THR A 85 -4.50 9.99 6.19
N ASN A 86 -4.44 9.16 7.24
CA ASN A 86 -4.18 9.55 8.62
C ASN A 86 -3.33 8.46 9.31
N LYS A 87 -3.14 8.55 10.63
CA LYS A 87 -2.34 7.57 11.40
C LYS A 87 -3.06 6.24 11.70
N HIS A 88 -4.28 6.01 11.21
CA HIS A 88 -5.03 4.79 11.55
C HIS A 88 -4.31 3.53 11.03
N GLY A 89 -3.88 3.53 9.76
CA GLY A 89 -3.14 2.40 9.16
C GLY A 89 -1.94 1.96 10.00
N SER A 90 -1.24 2.90 10.65
CA SER A 90 -0.09 2.60 11.51
C SER A 90 -0.39 1.77 12.77
N LYS A 91 -1.66 1.65 13.15
CA LYS A 91 -2.12 0.97 14.38
C LYS A 91 -2.96 -0.27 14.09
N CYS A 92 -3.05 -0.71 12.85
CA CYS A 92 -3.93 -1.81 12.46
C CYS A 92 -3.20 -2.83 11.59
N ASP A 93 -2.93 -4.00 12.16
CA ASP A 93 -2.27 -5.10 11.45
C ASP A 93 -3.10 -5.60 10.27
N ILE A 94 -4.43 -5.55 10.35
CA ILE A 94 -5.31 -5.94 9.23
C ILE A 94 -5.09 -5.00 8.04
N CYS A 95 -5.13 -3.68 8.26
CA CYS A 95 -4.90 -2.70 7.21
C CYS A 95 -3.53 -2.91 6.54
N MET A 96 -2.47 -3.13 7.34
CA MET A 96 -1.12 -3.34 6.85
C MET A 96 -1.01 -4.63 6.04
N ASN A 97 -1.58 -5.73 6.54
CA ASN A 97 -1.56 -7.03 5.87
C ASN A 97 -2.35 -7.02 4.54
N GLU A 98 -3.48 -6.29 4.48
CA GLU A 98 -4.23 -6.11 3.23
C GLU A 98 -3.39 -5.38 2.18
N VAL A 99 -2.69 -4.30 2.57
CA VAL A 99 -1.80 -3.55 1.67
C VAL A 99 -0.63 -4.41 1.19
N PHE A 100 0.04 -5.15 2.09
CA PHE A 100 1.15 -6.01 1.68
C PHE A 100 0.70 -7.12 0.74
N TYR A 101 -0.44 -7.74 1.00
CA TYR A 101 -0.96 -8.78 0.14
C TYR A 101 -1.41 -8.25 -1.22
N ALA A 102 -2.07 -7.07 -1.25
CA ALA A 102 -2.42 -6.41 -2.50
C ALA A 102 -1.17 -6.07 -3.33
N TYR A 103 -0.10 -5.60 -2.69
CA TYR A 103 1.16 -5.29 -3.35
C TYR A 103 1.88 -6.53 -3.89
N GLU A 104 1.83 -7.65 -3.15
CA GLU A 104 2.34 -8.93 -3.61
C GLU A 104 1.65 -9.35 -4.92
N LEU A 105 0.31 -9.33 -4.94
CA LEU A 105 -0.48 -9.68 -6.13
C LEU A 105 -0.26 -8.70 -7.29
N TYR A 106 -0.15 -7.40 -6.99
CA TYR A 106 0.17 -6.37 -7.97
C TYR A 106 1.53 -6.64 -8.63
N ASN A 107 2.55 -6.99 -7.85
CA ASN A 107 3.89 -7.33 -8.36
C ASN A 107 3.92 -8.66 -9.12
N GLN A 108 2.97 -9.55 -8.88
CA GLN A 108 2.74 -10.76 -9.69
C GLN A 108 2.03 -10.45 -11.03
N GLY A 109 1.65 -9.20 -11.29
CA GLY A 109 0.98 -8.79 -12.51
C GLY A 109 -0.51 -9.12 -12.54
N LYS A 110 -1.14 -9.34 -11.38
CA LYS A 110 -2.58 -9.57 -11.28
C LYS A 110 -3.38 -8.34 -11.69
N THR A 111 -4.53 -8.57 -12.31
CA THR A 111 -5.49 -7.51 -12.65
C THR A 111 -6.17 -6.95 -11.39
N LEU A 112 -6.78 -5.77 -11.47
CA LEU A 112 -7.46 -5.15 -10.33
C LEU A 112 -8.54 -6.07 -9.75
N ASP A 113 -9.36 -6.66 -10.63
CA ASP A 113 -10.45 -7.55 -10.24
C ASP A 113 -9.93 -8.82 -9.53
N GLU A 114 -8.85 -9.42 -10.04
CA GLU A 114 -8.20 -10.55 -9.38
C GLU A 114 -7.67 -10.18 -7.99
N ILE A 115 -7.10 -8.97 -7.83
CA ILE A 115 -6.61 -8.48 -6.54
C ILE A 115 -7.77 -8.29 -5.57
N VAL A 116 -8.85 -7.63 -5.98
CA VAL A 116 -10.05 -7.43 -5.15
C VAL A 116 -10.61 -8.77 -4.70
N ILE A 117 -10.84 -9.71 -5.63
CA ILE A 117 -11.37 -11.05 -5.31
C ILE A 117 -10.44 -11.80 -4.33
N ALA A 118 -9.12 -11.73 -4.54
CA ALA A 118 -8.17 -12.42 -3.69
C ALA A 118 -8.09 -11.81 -2.28
N VAL A 119 -8.11 -10.49 -2.16
CA VAL A 119 -8.14 -9.78 -0.86
C VAL A 119 -9.44 -10.10 -0.13
N ASP A 120 -10.59 -9.98 -0.82
CA ASP A 120 -11.90 -10.30 -0.25
C ASP A 120 -11.94 -11.72 0.29
N LYS A 121 -11.50 -12.70 -0.50
CA LYS A 121 -11.43 -14.10 -0.09
C LYS A 121 -10.52 -14.32 1.13
N LYS A 122 -9.39 -13.62 1.22
CA LYS A 122 -8.38 -13.83 2.27
C LYS A 122 -8.75 -13.15 3.59
N PHE A 123 -9.34 -11.96 3.54
CA PHE A 123 -9.55 -11.12 4.70
C PHE A 123 -11.02 -11.04 5.16
N TYR A 124 -11.97 -11.47 4.32
CA TYR A 124 -13.37 -11.56 4.73
C TYR A 124 -13.53 -12.43 5.96
N ARG A 125 -14.23 -11.88 6.95
CA ARG A 125 -14.65 -12.58 8.16
C ARG A 125 -15.94 -11.94 8.66
N PRO A 126 -16.94 -12.71 9.14
CA PRO A 126 -18.17 -12.11 9.66
C PRO A 126 -17.84 -11.04 10.70
N TYR A 127 -18.41 -9.85 10.51
CA TYR A 127 -18.21 -8.75 11.45
C TYR A 127 -18.82 -9.11 12.80
N ARG A 128 -17.97 -9.32 13.80
CA ARG A 128 -18.38 -9.49 15.19
C ARG A 128 -18.21 -8.16 15.90
N ARG A 129 -19.31 -7.58 16.41
CA ARG A 129 -19.19 -6.54 17.44
C ARG A 129 -18.62 -7.24 18.67
N ALA A 130 -17.45 -6.81 19.11
CA ALA A 130 -17.01 -7.07 20.48
C ALA A 130 -17.91 -6.28 21.44
#